data_AF-A0A8T4A7D6-F1
#
_entry.id   AF-A0A8T4A7D6-F1
#
_cell.length_a   1.000
_cell.length_b   1.000
_cell.length_c   1.000
_cell.angle_alpha   90.00
_cell.angle_beta   90.00
_cell.angle_gamma   90.00
#
_symmetry.space_group_name_H-M   'P 1'
#
loop_
_entity.id
_entity.type
_entity.pdbx_description
1 polymer ?
#
loop_
_entity_poly.entity_id
_entity_poly.type
_entity_poly.pdbx_seq_one_letter_code
_entity_poly.pdbx_strand_id
1 'polypeptide(L)'
;METQSQSHTQAIPEQAKATKKQLSDKERLEKGHVLARAIIEVAGAPKDHVDGSIKLVVDHITANDKLAVVAEETFEAEKKDEQEGLFSAFSELELWFSDVNSLMGFAFDYMPSSIEILQPDALRMQTYQVSSLLNELLSRLHQIDLQLKITNAENQLINKNAALIVRNFLVSLLKEKSMSIEEMAKRVGIQKEHLEEFVKPLQERGVLTMDSGVYRLAQ
;
A
#
# COMPACT_ATOMS: atom_id res chain seq x y z
N MET A 1 -26.76 -5.46 60.54
CA MET A 1 -27.68 -6.58 60.26
C MET A 1 -28.89 -5.97 59.56
N GLU A 2 -29.19 -6.15 58.29
CA GLU A 2 -28.69 -7.00 57.23
C GLU A 2 -28.84 -6.22 55.92
N THR A 3 -27.79 -6.24 55.11
CA THR A 3 -27.82 -5.93 53.68
C THR A 3 -28.45 -7.10 52.94
N GLN A 4 -29.52 -6.86 52.17
CA GLN A 4 -29.87 -7.71 51.05
C GLN A 4 -29.99 -6.87 49.78
N SER A 5 -28.96 -7.05 48.96
CA SER A 5 -28.83 -6.66 47.57
C SER A 5 -29.78 -7.52 46.72
N GLN A 6 -30.71 -6.88 46.02
CA GLN A 6 -31.37 -7.49 44.86
C GLN A 6 -30.97 -6.70 43.61
N SER A 7 -30.10 -7.33 42.84
CA SER A 7 -29.68 -6.94 41.49
C SER A 7 -30.86 -7.04 40.54
N HIS A 8 -31.40 -5.91 40.11
CA HIS A 8 -32.19 -5.82 38.89
C HIS A 8 -31.24 -5.44 37.75
N THR A 9 -30.67 -6.46 37.11
CA THR A 9 -30.11 -6.35 35.76
C THR A 9 -31.28 -6.17 34.82
N GLN A 10 -31.64 -4.91 34.53
CA GLN A 10 -32.55 -4.59 33.44
C GLN A 10 -31.77 -4.75 32.14
N ALA A 11 -32.09 -5.83 31.42
CA ALA A 11 -31.68 -6.04 30.04
C ALA A 11 -32.11 -4.84 29.19
N ILE A 12 -31.15 -4.22 28.53
CA ILE A 12 -31.41 -3.18 27.53
C ILE A 12 -32.12 -3.85 26.35
N PRO A 13 -33.25 -3.30 25.86
CA PRO A 13 -34.05 -3.95 24.83
C PRO A 13 -33.29 -3.97 23.50
N GLU A 14 -32.98 -5.19 23.06
CA GLU A 14 -32.73 -5.54 21.67
C GLU A 14 -34.01 -5.28 20.87
N GLN A 15 -34.08 -4.15 20.16
CA GLN A 15 -34.88 -3.99 18.93
C GLN A 15 -34.73 -2.59 18.33
N ALA A 16 -34.08 -2.52 17.16
CA ALA A 16 -34.57 -1.82 15.95
C ALA A 16 -33.45 -1.72 14.88
N LYS A 17 -32.95 -2.84 14.38
CA LYS A 17 -32.39 -2.86 13.01
C LYS A 17 -33.52 -3.31 12.09
N ALA A 18 -33.99 -2.39 11.26
CA ALA A 18 -35.01 -2.64 10.25
C ALA A 18 -34.60 -3.84 9.39
N THR A 19 -35.38 -4.92 9.47
CA THR A 19 -35.16 -6.16 8.75
C THR A 19 -35.39 -5.92 7.26
N LYS A 20 -34.35 -5.51 6.52
CA LYS A 20 -34.34 -5.59 5.05
C LYS A 20 -34.65 -7.05 4.70
N LYS A 21 -35.68 -7.29 3.88
CA LYS A 21 -36.07 -8.64 3.42
C LYS A 21 -34.84 -9.30 2.79
N GLN A 22 -34.18 -10.19 3.53
CA GLN A 22 -33.02 -10.92 3.04
C GLN A 22 -33.50 -11.83 1.92
N LEU A 23 -33.06 -11.54 0.69
CA LEU A 23 -33.25 -12.44 -0.44
C LEU A 23 -32.53 -13.74 -0.13
N SER A 24 -33.22 -14.86 -0.31
CA SER A 24 -32.60 -16.18 -0.29
C SER A 24 -31.56 -16.31 -1.40
N ASP A 25 -30.58 -17.19 -1.23
CA ASP A 25 -29.52 -17.40 -2.23
C ASP A 25 -30.09 -17.78 -3.60
N LYS A 26 -31.17 -18.57 -3.61
CA LYS A 26 -31.86 -18.93 -4.86
C LYS A 26 -32.46 -17.70 -5.56
N GLU A 27 -33.11 -16.81 -4.82
CA GLU A 27 -33.66 -15.57 -5.40
C GLU A 27 -32.55 -14.62 -5.89
N ARG A 28 -31.38 -14.63 -5.23
CA ARG A 28 -30.21 -13.84 -5.66
C ARG A 28 -29.66 -14.36 -6.98
N LEU A 29 -29.53 -15.68 -7.12
CA LEU A 29 -29.07 -16.32 -8.36
C LEU A 29 -30.05 -16.09 -9.52
N GLU A 30 -31.36 -16.21 -9.27
CA GLU A 30 -32.39 -15.91 -10.28
C GLU A 30 -32.34 -14.45 -10.75
N LYS A 31 -31.91 -13.52 -9.89
CA LYS A 31 -31.69 -12.11 -10.21
C LYS A 31 -30.33 -11.81 -10.83
N GLY A 32 -29.46 -12.80 -11.00
CA GLY A 32 -28.13 -12.63 -11.58
C GLY A 32 -27.09 -12.03 -10.63
N HIS A 33 -27.32 -12.11 -9.32
CA HIS A 33 -26.33 -11.72 -8.32
C HIS A 33 -25.15 -12.69 -8.33
N VAL A 34 -23.99 -12.20 -7.86
CA VAL A 34 -22.73 -12.94 -7.82
C VAL A 34 -22.29 -13.07 -6.37
N LEU A 35 -22.00 -14.29 -5.92
CA LEU A 35 -21.34 -14.53 -4.64
C LEU A 35 -19.85 -14.68 -4.91
N ALA A 36 -19.04 -13.88 -4.26
CA ALA A 36 -17.59 -14.00 -4.35
C ALA A 36 -16.94 -13.87 -2.97
N ARG A 37 -15.83 -14.59 -2.80
CA ARG A 37 -14.89 -14.41 -1.71
C ARG A 37 -13.80 -13.43 -2.16
N ALA A 38 -13.50 -12.44 -1.34
CA ALA A 38 -12.44 -11.48 -1.57
C ALA A 38 -11.48 -11.47 -0.39
N ILE A 39 -10.19 -11.39 -0.66
CA ILE A 39 -9.15 -11.21 0.37
C ILE A 39 -8.66 -9.76 0.27
N ILE A 40 -8.80 -9.01 1.34
CA ILE A 40 -8.27 -7.66 1.48
C ILE A 40 -7.00 -7.75 2.30
N GLU A 41 -5.89 -7.21 1.81
CA GLU A 41 -4.62 -7.17 2.53
C GLU A 41 -4.20 -5.72 2.75
N VAL A 42 -3.73 -5.41 3.96
CA VAL A 42 -3.06 -4.15 4.26
C VAL A 42 -1.67 -4.47 4.79
N ALA A 43 -0.65 -3.86 4.20
CA ALA A 43 0.73 -3.98 4.64
C ALA A 43 1.31 -2.60 4.98
N GLY A 44 2.07 -2.50 6.07
CA GLY A 44 2.62 -1.25 6.54
C GLY A 44 3.36 -1.35 7.88
N ALA A 45 3.66 -0.20 8.46
CA ALA A 45 4.29 -0.08 9.77
C ALA A 45 3.78 1.16 10.50
N PRO A 46 3.64 1.13 11.84
CA PRO A 46 3.84 -0.02 12.75
C PRO A 46 2.60 -0.93 12.83
N LYS A 47 2.70 -2.08 13.51
CA LYS A 47 1.64 -3.11 13.63
C LYS A 47 0.25 -2.53 13.94
N ASP A 48 0.14 -1.68 14.96
CA ASP A 48 -1.14 -1.11 15.41
C ASP A 48 -1.85 -0.29 14.31
N HIS A 49 -1.08 0.39 13.45
CA HIS A 49 -1.65 1.12 12.32
C HIS A 49 -2.17 0.17 11.23
N VAL A 50 -1.52 -0.98 11.04
CA VAL A 50 -1.97 -2.00 10.09
C VAL A 50 -3.26 -2.64 10.57
N ASP A 51 -3.31 -3.07 11.83
CA ASP A 51 -4.51 -3.63 12.48
C ASP A 51 -5.70 -2.63 12.44
N GLY A 52 -5.44 -1.36 12.74
CA GLY A 52 -6.46 -0.31 12.64
C GLY A 52 -6.94 -0.08 11.21
N SER A 53 -6.03 -0.12 10.23
CA SER A 53 -6.35 0.16 8.84
C SER A 53 -7.17 -0.95 8.19
N ILE A 54 -6.82 -2.23 8.40
CA ILE A 54 -7.62 -3.33 7.87
C ILE A 54 -9.05 -3.28 8.41
N LYS A 55 -9.21 -2.98 9.70
CA LYS A 55 -10.52 -2.84 10.33
C LYS A 55 -11.33 -1.68 9.71
N LEU A 56 -10.72 -0.52 9.49
CA LEU A 56 -11.40 0.60 8.84
C LEU A 56 -11.88 0.27 7.43
N VAL A 57 -11.07 -0.48 6.66
CA VAL A 57 -11.45 -0.92 5.31
C VAL A 57 -12.64 -1.88 5.39
N VAL A 58 -12.60 -2.86 6.27
CA VAL A 58 -13.69 -3.83 6.47
C VAL A 58 -14.97 -3.14 6.97
N ASP A 59 -14.86 -2.21 7.93
CA ASP A 59 -15.98 -1.41 8.42
C ASP A 59 -16.63 -0.59 7.27
N HIS A 60 -15.82 -0.03 6.36
CA HIS A 60 -16.34 0.70 5.20
C HIS A 60 -17.04 -0.21 4.19
N ILE A 61 -16.54 -1.43 3.99
CA ILE A 61 -17.15 -2.44 3.12
C ILE A 61 -18.48 -2.91 3.72
N THR A 62 -18.51 -3.23 5.01
CA THR A 62 -19.70 -3.77 5.70
C THR A 62 -20.79 -2.71 5.91
N ALA A 63 -20.42 -1.44 6.04
CA ALA A 63 -21.35 -0.31 6.08
C ALA A 63 -22.01 -0.01 4.72
N ASN A 64 -21.48 -0.57 3.62
CA ASN A 64 -22.02 -0.35 2.29
C ASN A 64 -23.30 -1.16 2.08
N ASP A 65 -24.43 -0.47 2.17
CA ASP A 65 -25.78 -1.01 1.98
C ASP A 65 -26.02 -1.75 0.65
N LYS A 66 -25.15 -1.58 -0.34
CA LYS A 66 -25.21 -2.27 -1.64
C LYS A 66 -24.53 -3.63 -1.63
N LEU A 67 -23.68 -3.91 -0.67
CA LEU A 67 -22.97 -5.17 -0.51
C LEU A 67 -23.67 -5.99 0.57
N ALA A 68 -23.99 -7.25 0.28
CA ALA A 68 -24.53 -8.14 1.30
C ALA A 68 -23.42 -9.07 1.78
N VAL A 69 -22.87 -8.77 2.96
CA VAL A 69 -21.84 -9.59 3.61
C VAL A 69 -22.45 -10.86 4.16
N VAL A 70 -21.86 -12.00 3.80
CA VAL A 70 -22.26 -13.35 4.21
C VAL A 70 -21.36 -13.84 5.34
N ALA A 71 -20.06 -13.66 5.18
CA ALA A 71 -19.04 -14.04 6.16
C ALA A 71 -17.89 -13.04 6.14
N GLU A 72 -17.25 -12.88 7.29
CA GLU A 72 -16.09 -12.02 7.51
C GLU A 72 -15.16 -12.73 8.50
N GLU A 73 -13.89 -12.84 8.12
CA GLU A 73 -12.82 -13.30 9.01
C GLU A 73 -11.62 -12.37 8.85
N THR A 74 -11.25 -11.66 9.91
CA THR A 74 -10.09 -10.77 9.92
C THR A 74 -8.96 -11.38 10.73
N PHE A 75 -7.77 -11.38 10.15
CA PHE A 75 -6.54 -11.91 10.74
C PHE A 75 -5.65 -10.74 11.17
N GLU A 76 -5.06 -10.86 12.37
CA GLU A 76 -4.19 -9.82 12.91
C GLU A 76 -2.90 -9.64 12.09
N ALA A 77 -2.29 -8.47 12.21
CA ALA A 77 -1.07 -8.12 11.51
C ALA A 77 0.12 -8.99 11.95
N GLU A 78 0.65 -9.78 11.02
CA GLU A 78 1.86 -10.57 11.21
C GLU A 78 3.07 -9.89 10.57
N LYS A 79 4.28 -10.19 11.04
CA LYS A 79 5.51 -9.66 10.43
C LYS A 79 5.70 -10.28 9.05
N LYS A 80 6.08 -9.46 8.05
CA LYS A 80 6.55 -10.01 6.78
C LYS A 80 8.00 -10.45 6.91
N ASP A 81 8.25 -11.73 6.62
CA ASP A 81 9.56 -12.39 6.77
C ASP A 81 10.69 -11.72 5.97
N GLU A 82 10.35 -10.96 4.92
CA GLU A 82 11.30 -10.39 3.97
C GLU A 82 11.74 -8.96 4.29
N GLN A 83 11.07 -8.24 5.21
CA GLN A 83 11.34 -6.82 5.48
C GLN A 83 11.24 -6.49 6.98
N GLU A 84 12.37 -6.12 7.59
CA GLU A 84 12.40 -5.71 9.00
C GLU A 84 11.46 -4.52 9.24
N GLY A 85 10.53 -4.69 10.18
CA GLY A 85 9.61 -3.64 10.62
C GLY A 85 8.31 -3.55 9.81
N LEU A 86 8.11 -4.36 8.78
CA LEU A 86 6.86 -4.40 8.02
C LEU A 86 5.90 -5.47 8.58
N PHE A 87 4.63 -5.10 8.71
CA PHE A 87 3.54 -5.98 9.13
C PHE A 87 2.47 -6.04 8.04
N SER A 88 1.73 -7.15 7.98
CA SER A 88 0.58 -7.31 7.10
C SER A 88 -0.57 -8.00 7.81
N ALA A 89 -1.76 -7.45 7.68
CA ALA A 89 -3.02 -8.06 8.09
C ALA A 89 -3.87 -8.33 6.85
N PHE A 90 -4.73 -9.33 6.93
CA PHE A 90 -5.69 -9.62 5.86
C PHE A 90 -7.07 -9.94 6.42
N SER A 91 -8.09 -9.71 5.60
CA SER A 91 -9.46 -10.09 5.90
C SER A 91 -10.07 -10.82 4.73
N GLU A 92 -10.69 -11.95 5.01
CA GLU A 92 -11.51 -12.70 4.06
C GLU A 92 -12.96 -12.26 4.19
N LEU A 93 -13.60 -11.94 3.06
CA LEU A 93 -14.97 -11.46 2.98
C LEU A 93 -15.73 -12.28 1.95
N GLU A 94 -16.85 -12.88 2.34
CA GLU A 94 -17.81 -13.45 1.40
C GLU A 94 -18.96 -12.46 1.17
N LEU A 95 -19.15 -12.04 -0.07
CA LEU A 95 -20.00 -10.92 -0.43
C LEU A 95 -20.92 -11.29 -1.59
N TRP A 96 -22.19 -10.93 -1.47
CA TRP A 96 -23.11 -10.88 -2.60
C TRP A 96 -23.06 -9.52 -3.28
N PHE A 97 -22.84 -9.56 -4.58
CA PHE A 97 -22.85 -8.46 -5.52
C PHE A 97 -24.14 -8.50 -6.35
N SER A 98 -24.74 -7.35 -6.65
CA SER A 98 -25.99 -7.29 -7.42
C SER A 98 -25.82 -7.79 -8.86
N ASP A 99 -24.64 -7.58 -9.41
CA ASP A 99 -24.25 -7.96 -10.76
C ASP A 99 -22.72 -7.94 -10.92
N VAL A 100 -22.23 -8.40 -12.08
CA VAL A 100 -20.79 -8.43 -12.37
C VAL A 100 -20.15 -7.03 -12.38
N ASN A 101 -20.87 -5.96 -12.77
CA ASN A 101 -20.31 -4.62 -12.76
C ASN A 101 -20.05 -4.14 -11.33
N SER A 102 -20.93 -4.49 -10.38
CA SER A 102 -20.73 -4.18 -8.96
C SER A 102 -19.54 -4.93 -8.35
N LEU A 103 -19.30 -6.18 -8.77
CA LEU A 103 -18.09 -6.93 -8.42
C LEU A 103 -16.83 -6.27 -8.99
N MET A 104 -16.87 -5.84 -10.26
CA MET A 104 -15.75 -5.13 -10.88
C MET A 104 -15.45 -3.79 -10.19
N GLY A 105 -16.51 -3.01 -9.87
CA GLY A 105 -16.37 -1.76 -9.14
C GLY A 105 -15.70 -1.98 -7.79
N PHE A 106 -16.13 -3.01 -7.04
CA PHE A 106 -15.48 -3.42 -5.81
C PHE A 106 -14.00 -3.77 -6.01
N ALA A 107 -13.66 -4.51 -7.07
CA ALA A 107 -12.28 -4.85 -7.39
C ALA A 107 -11.40 -3.62 -7.65
N PHE A 108 -11.94 -2.58 -8.29
CA PHE A 108 -11.21 -1.33 -8.53
C PHE A 108 -11.14 -0.41 -7.32
N ASP A 109 -12.22 -0.34 -6.53
CA ASP A 109 -12.30 0.56 -5.37
C ASP A 109 -11.47 0.05 -4.19
N TYR A 110 -11.49 -1.27 -3.94
CA TYR A 110 -10.84 -1.87 -2.78
C TYR A 110 -9.57 -2.68 -3.12
N MET A 111 -9.31 -2.95 -4.40
CA MET A 111 -8.12 -3.66 -4.88
C MET A 111 -7.76 -4.88 -4.02
N PRO A 112 -8.69 -5.86 -3.86
CA PRO A 112 -8.40 -7.07 -3.11
C PRO A 112 -7.20 -7.81 -3.70
N SER A 113 -6.45 -8.51 -2.84
CA SER A 113 -5.33 -9.36 -3.27
C SER A 113 -5.82 -10.56 -4.08
N SER A 114 -7.04 -11.04 -3.81
CA SER A 114 -7.70 -12.06 -4.62
C SER A 114 -9.22 -11.92 -4.61
N ILE A 115 -9.85 -12.41 -5.69
CA ILE A 115 -11.30 -12.57 -5.81
C ILE A 115 -11.56 -13.97 -6.36
N GLU A 116 -12.41 -14.72 -5.68
CA GLU A 116 -12.89 -16.03 -6.09
C GLU A 116 -14.42 -16.02 -6.21
N ILE A 117 -14.94 -16.36 -7.39
CA ILE A 117 -16.39 -16.40 -7.63
C ILE A 117 -16.90 -17.76 -7.18
N LEU A 118 -17.71 -17.76 -6.12
CA LEU A 118 -18.30 -18.98 -5.55
C LEU A 118 -19.58 -19.36 -6.29
N GLN A 119 -20.38 -18.38 -6.73
CA GLN A 119 -21.59 -18.58 -7.52
C GLN A 119 -21.90 -17.37 -8.42
N PRO A 120 -22.54 -17.56 -9.58
CA PRO A 120 -22.88 -18.84 -10.22
C PRO A 120 -21.69 -19.46 -10.96
N ASP A 121 -21.80 -20.74 -11.33
CA ASP A 121 -20.77 -21.46 -12.12
C ASP A 121 -20.52 -20.88 -13.52
N ALA A 122 -21.49 -20.12 -14.06
CA ALA A 122 -21.39 -19.48 -15.36
C ALA A 122 -21.91 -18.04 -15.32
N LEU A 123 -21.05 -17.10 -15.71
CA LEU A 123 -21.39 -15.69 -15.83
C LEU A 123 -21.80 -15.36 -17.27
N ARG A 124 -22.94 -14.70 -17.42
CA ARG A 124 -23.38 -14.14 -18.70
C ARG A 124 -23.13 -12.64 -18.69
N MET A 125 -22.26 -12.20 -19.58
CA MET A 125 -21.91 -10.79 -19.74
C MET A 125 -22.20 -10.33 -21.15
N GLN A 126 -22.66 -9.09 -21.28
CA GLN A 126 -22.83 -8.46 -22.58
C GLN A 126 -21.47 -7.98 -23.10
N THR A 127 -21.27 -8.00 -24.41
CA THR A 127 -19.99 -7.63 -25.04
C THR A 127 -19.51 -6.25 -24.62
N TYR A 128 -20.41 -5.26 -24.49
CA TYR A 128 -20.03 -3.92 -24.05
C TYR A 128 -19.51 -3.87 -22.60
N GLN A 129 -19.96 -4.76 -21.71
CA GLN A 129 -19.48 -4.82 -20.33
C GLN A 129 -18.05 -5.35 -20.29
N VAL A 130 -17.77 -6.39 -21.07
CA VAL A 130 -16.41 -6.92 -21.24
C VAL A 130 -15.50 -5.86 -21.84
N SER A 131 -15.92 -5.18 -22.91
CA SER A 131 -15.15 -4.08 -23.51
C SER A 131 -14.91 -2.95 -22.52
N SER A 132 -15.90 -2.57 -21.70
CA SER A 132 -15.75 -1.55 -20.66
C SER A 132 -14.72 -1.95 -19.60
N LEU A 133 -14.79 -3.20 -19.11
CA LEU A 133 -13.81 -3.73 -18.15
C LEU A 133 -12.39 -3.68 -18.71
N LEU A 134 -12.20 -4.19 -19.94
CA LEU A 134 -10.89 -4.22 -20.59
C LEU A 134 -10.33 -2.81 -20.79
N ASN A 135 -11.17 -1.86 -21.18
CA ASN A 135 -10.76 -0.47 -21.37
C ASN A 135 -10.39 0.22 -20.05
N GLU A 136 -11.14 -0.01 -18.96
CA GLU A 136 -10.81 0.54 -17.64
C GLU A 136 -9.49 -0.06 -17.13
N LEU A 137 -9.33 -1.38 -17.23
CA LEU A 137 -8.09 -2.07 -16.86
C LEU A 137 -6.88 -1.51 -17.64
N LEU A 138 -6.99 -1.41 -18.96
CA LEU A 138 -5.94 -0.85 -19.80
C LEU A 138 -5.63 0.60 -19.43
N SER A 139 -6.65 1.41 -19.15
CA SER A 139 -6.48 2.80 -18.75
C SER A 139 -5.72 2.92 -17.43
N ARG A 140 -6.05 2.09 -16.42
CA ARG A 140 -5.35 2.04 -15.13
C ARG A 140 -3.90 1.58 -15.29
N LEU A 141 -3.66 0.52 -16.06
CA LEU A 141 -2.31 0.04 -16.34
C LEU A 141 -1.45 1.09 -17.06
N HIS A 142 -2.03 1.79 -18.04
CA HIS A 142 -1.34 2.89 -18.73
C HIS A 142 -1.04 4.07 -17.81
N GLN A 143 -1.95 4.44 -16.91
CA GLN A 143 -1.72 5.48 -15.91
C GLN A 143 -0.58 5.10 -14.95
N ILE A 144 -0.58 3.86 -14.45
CA ILE A 144 0.49 3.35 -13.58
C ILE A 144 1.84 3.36 -14.31
N ASP A 145 1.89 2.87 -15.56
CA ASP A 145 3.12 2.88 -16.37
C ASP A 145 3.66 4.31 -16.59
N LEU A 146 2.78 5.26 -16.91
CA LEU A 146 3.16 6.66 -17.06
C LEU A 146 3.71 7.24 -15.75
N GLN A 147 3.02 6.99 -14.63
CA GLN A 147 3.44 7.50 -13.32
C GLN A 147 4.80 6.91 -12.89
N LEU A 148 5.02 5.62 -13.14
CA LEU A 148 6.32 4.97 -12.90
C LEU A 148 7.42 5.58 -13.76
N LYS A 149 7.16 5.83 -15.05
CA LYS A 149 8.12 6.48 -15.95
C LYS A 149 8.48 7.89 -15.49
N ILE A 150 7.49 8.68 -15.09
CA ILE A 150 7.70 10.03 -14.56
C ILE A 150 8.53 9.96 -13.27
N THR A 151 8.12 9.14 -12.30
CA THR A 151 8.82 8.97 -11.02
C THR A 151 10.28 8.54 -11.23
N ASN A 152 10.53 7.63 -12.15
CA ASN A 152 11.89 7.19 -12.48
C ASN A 152 12.72 8.31 -13.11
N ALA A 153 12.14 9.09 -14.03
CA ALA A 153 12.82 10.22 -14.63
C ALA A 153 13.15 11.31 -13.60
N GLU A 154 12.20 11.62 -12.71
CA GLU A 154 12.39 12.56 -11.60
C GLU A 154 13.49 12.09 -10.64
N ASN A 155 13.45 10.82 -10.20
CA ASN A 155 14.49 10.25 -9.35
C ASN A 155 15.88 10.31 -10.01
N GLN A 156 15.98 10.01 -11.29
CA GLN A 156 17.24 10.13 -12.03
C GLN A 156 17.73 11.59 -12.08
N LEU A 157 16.83 12.55 -12.29
CA LEU A 157 17.18 13.97 -12.31
C LEU A 157 17.62 14.47 -10.93
N ILE A 158 16.89 14.10 -9.88
CA ILE A 158 17.22 14.43 -8.49
C ILE A 158 18.60 13.88 -8.13
N ASN A 159 18.87 12.61 -8.43
CA ASN A 159 20.17 11.99 -8.16
C ASN A 159 21.31 12.68 -8.91
N LYS A 160 21.10 13.07 -10.17
CA LYS A 160 22.08 13.85 -10.95
C LYS A 160 22.33 15.22 -10.31
N ASN A 161 21.28 15.93 -9.92
CA ASN A 161 21.39 17.26 -9.31
C ASN A 161 22.05 17.20 -7.93
N ALA A 162 21.68 16.23 -7.10
CA ALA A 162 22.30 15.98 -5.80
C ALA A 162 23.80 15.71 -5.96
N ALA A 163 24.20 14.85 -6.91
CA ALA A 163 25.60 14.58 -7.20
C ALA A 163 26.38 15.84 -7.62
N LEU A 164 25.77 16.72 -8.43
CA LEU A 164 26.39 18.00 -8.82
C LEU A 164 26.55 18.96 -7.63
N ILE A 165 25.55 19.04 -6.76
CA ILE A 165 25.61 19.86 -5.54
C ILE A 165 26.71 19.35 -4.62
N VAL A 166 26.75 18.05 -4.32
CA VAL A 166 27.78 17.42 -3.49
C VAL A 166 29.16 17.65 -4.10
N ARG A 167 29.32 17.44 -5.42
CA ARG A 167 30.56 17.75 -6.13
C ARG A 167 31.00 19.20 -5.91
N ASN A 168 30.10 20.16 -6.08
CA ASN A 168 30.43 21.59 -5.93
C ASN A 168 30.88 21.91 -4.50
N PHE A 169 30.22 21.33 -3.48
CA PHE A 169 30.66 21.44 -2.09
C PHE A 169 32.04 20.82 -1.86
N LEU A 170 32.27 19.60 -2.34
CA LEU A 170 33.57 18.92 -2.22
C LEU A 170 34.70 19.71 -2.89
N VAL A 171 34.47 20.19 -4.11
CA VAL A 171 35.44 21.04 -4.82
C VAL A 171 35.69 22.34 -4.06
N SER A 172 34.65 22.97 -3.50
CA SER A 172 34.81 24.18 -2.69
C SER A 172 35.65 23.93 -1.44
N LEU A 173 35.39 22.83 -0.72
CA LEU A 173 36.14 22.46 0.49
C LEU A 173 37.60 22.12 0.18
N LEU A 174 37.84 21.37 -0.90
CA LEU A 174 39.19 20.94 -1.29
C LEU A 174 40.03 22.06 -1.93
N LYS A 175 39.42 23.18 -2.34
CA LYS A 175 40.15 24.43 -2.67
C LYS A 175 40.78 25.06 -1.44
N GLU A 176 40.13 24.96 -0.28
CA GLU A 176 40.63 25.55 0.96
C GLU A 176 41.72 24.69 1.59
N LYS A 177 41.52 23.37 1.66
CA LYS A 177 42.43 22.43 2.32
C LYS A 177 42.22 21.01 1.82
N SER A 178 43.31 20.24 1.67
CA SER A 178 43.23 18.78 1.50
C SER A 178 42.74 18.09 2.77
N MET A 179 41.80 17.16 2.65
CA MET A 179 41.12 16.55 3.80
C MET A 179 40.80 15.07 3.58
N SER A 180 40.63 14.33 4.68
CA SER A 180 40.20 12.93 4.63
C SER A 180 38.70 12.82 4.35
N ILE A 181 38.22 11.62 4.05
CA ILE A 181 36.81 11.39 3.77
C ILE A 181 35.93 11.60 5.01
N GLU A 182 36.44 11.31 6.21
CA GLU A 182 35.76 11.56 7.48
C GLU A 182 35.58 13.06 7.74
N GLU A 183 36.61 13.86 7.45
CA GLU A 183 36.55 15.32 7.57
C GLU A 183 35.56 15.92 6.57
N MET A 184 35.54 15.41 5.33
CA MET A 184 34.58 15.82 4.30
C MET A 184 33.15 15.43 4.69
N ALA A 185 32.92 14.19 5.12
CA ALA A 185 31.63 13.69 5.60
C ALA A 185 31.05 14.58 6.70
N LYS A 186 31.87 14.93 7.70
CA LYS A 186 31.47 15.82 8.80
C LYS A 186 31.11 17.24 8.35
N ARG A 187 31.81 17.78 7.35
CA ARG A 187 31.55 19.14 6.84
C ARG A 187 30.35 19.22 5.90
N VAL A 188 30.17 18.21 5.06
CA VAL A 188 29.04 18.15 4.11
C VAL A 188 27.76 17.66 4.81
N GLY A 189 27.89 17.01 5.98
CA GLY A 189 26.76 16.48 6.74
C GLY A 189 26.19 15.20 6.16
N ILE A 190 27.01 14.42 5.46
CA ILE A 190 26.63 13.15 4.82
C ILE A 190 27.39 12.02 5.51
N GLN A 191 26.74 10.86 5.71
CA GLN A 191 27.40 9.67 6.23
C GLN A 191 28.56 9.25 5.33
N LYS A 192 29.64 8.73 5.90
CA LYS A 192 30.87 8.41 5.18
C LYS A 192 30.59 7.46 4.01
N GLU A 193 29.77 6.44 4.28
CA GLU A 193 29.40 5.37 3.36
C GLU A 193 28.72 5.95 2.11
N HIS A 194 27.80 6.89 2.29
CA HIS A 194 27.11 7.55 1.17
C HIS A 194 28.01 8.56 0.47
N LEU A 195 28.91 9.24 1.18
CA LEU A 195 29.83 10.19 0.56
C LEU A 195 30.83 9.49 -0.36
N GLU A 196 31.26 8.27 -0.03
CA GLU A 196 32.12 7.44 -0.87
C GLU A 196 31.53 7.20 -2.27
N GLU A 197 30.21 7.05 -2.38
CA GLU A 197 29.52 6.89 -3.67
C GLU A 197 29.63 8.12 -4.56
N PHE A 198 29.76 9.32 -3.98
CA PHE A 198 29.96 10.56 -4.73
C PHE A 198 31.44 10.84 -5.04
N VAL A 199 32.36 10.40 -4.16
CA VAL A 199 33.80 10.62 -4.33
C VAL A 199 34.39 9.70 -5.40
N LYS A 200 33.97 8.42 -5.46
CA LYS A 200 34.49 7.44 -6.44
C LYS A 200 34.37 7.93 -7.90
N PRO A 201 33.19 8.38 -8.39
CA PRO A 201 33.08 8.90 -9.76
C PRO A 201 33.92 10.16 -10.03
N LEU A 202 34.20 10.97 -9.00
CA LEU A 202 35.02 12.18 -9.15
C LEU A 202 36.51 11.83 -9.26
N GLN A 203 36.95 10.77 -8.59
CA GLN A 203 38.30 10.23 -8.72
C GLN A 203 38.49 9.56 -10.09
N GLU A 204 37.53 8.75 -10.53
CA GLU A 204 37.55 8.11 -11.86
C GLU A 204 37.58 9.14 -13.01
N ARG A 205 36.87 10.26 -12.85
CA ARG A 205 36.88 11.38 -13.81
C ARG A 205 38.12 12.27 -13.72
N GLY A 206 39.05 11.97 -12.82
CA GLY A 206 40.27 12.76 -12.62
C GLY A 206 40.02 14.16 -12.06
N VAL A 207 38.90 14.40 -11.38
CA VAL A 207 38.63 15.68 -10.69
C VAL A 207 39.34 15.72 -9.34
N LEU A 208 39.45 14.56 -8.68
CA LEU A 208 40.09 14.39 -7.38
C LEU A 208 41.27 13.42 -7.47
N THR A 209 42.34 13.70 -6.74
CA THR A 209 43.44 12.76 -6.50
C THR A 209 43.54 12.45 -5.01
N MET A 210 43.93 11.22 -4.70
CA MET A 210 44.13 10.77 -3.33
C MET A 210 45.61 10.50 -3.11
N ASP A 211 46.20 11.20 -2.14
CA ASP A 211 47.61 11.05 -1.79
C ASP A 211 47.72 10.85 -0.28
N SER A 212 48.36 9.76 0.14
CA SER A 212 48.58 9.46 1.56
C SER A 212 47.29 9.49 2.42
N GLY A 213 46.15 9.08 1.85
CA GLY A 213 44.86 9.02 2.57
C GLY A 213 44.09 10.34 2.67
N VAL A 214 44.56 11.41 2.03
CA VAL A 214 43.84 12.68 1.91
C VAL A 214 43.50 12.97 0.44
N TYR A 215 42.32 13.56 0.23
CA TYR A 215 41.86 13.98 -1.09
C TYR A 215 42.32 15.41 -1.38
N ARG A 216 42.68 15.66 -2.65
CA ARG A 216 42.97 17.00 -3.20
C ARG A 216 42.38 17.14 -4.59
N LEU A 217 42.25 18.37 -5.06
CA LEU A 217 41.88 18.63 -6.45
C LEU A 217 43.03 18.20 -7.36
N ALA A 218 42.69 17.49 -8.45
CA ALA A 218 43.63 17.24 -9.52
C ALA A 218 44.05 18.58 -10.16
N GLN A 219 45.34 18.75 -10.43
CA GLN A 219 45.88 19.92 -11.15
C GLN A 219 45.63 19.81 -12.65
#